data_AF-A0A935KSW9-F1
#
_entry.id   AF-A0A935KSW9-F1
#
_cell.length_a   1.000
_cell.length_b   1.000
_cell.length_c   1.000
_cell.angle_alpha   90.00
_cell.angle_beta   90.00
_cell.angle_gamma   90.00
#
_symmetry.space_group_name_H-M   'P 1'
#
loop_
_entity.id
_entity.type
_entity.pdbx_description
1 polymer ?
#
loop_
_entity_poly.entity_id
_entity_poly.type
_entity_poly.pdbx_seq_one_letter_code
_entity_poly.pdbx_strand_id
1 'polypeptide(L)'
;MQWSANYNGTANVTDESRAIAVDGSGNVYITGVSYTTVTDGDCVTIKYNSNGDSVWVKKYGFPSFDAGNSIAVDNFGNVYVAAASTGNLGTGNDYATIKYSSIGDTLWVRRYTSLNNDEFATSIHLDDSNNVYVTGVSFPGKFVTLKYDSEGVLKWTSIYNGPEPSQNGEITVMSDS
;
A
#
# COMPACT_ATOMS: atom_id res chain seq x y z
N MET A 1 -4.96 32.83 1.59
CA MET A 1 -4.96 31.43 2.08
C MET A 1 -6.08 30.71 1.36
N GLN A 2 -5.74 29.84 0.41
CA GLN A 2 -6.68 29.22 -0.52
C GLN A 2 -7.00 27.81 0.02
N TRP A 3 -7.74 27.77 1.13
CA TRP A 3 -8.35 26.60 1.79
C TRP A 3 -7.45 25.55 2.47
N SER A 4 -8.06 24.80 3.41
CA SER A 4 -7.51 23.65 4.15
C SER A 4 -8.58 22.55 4.36
N ALA A 5 -8.33 21.29 3.99
CA ALA A 5 -9.06 20.12 4.52
C ALA A 5 -8.28 19.50 5.65
N ASN A 6 -9.00 19.13 6.70
CA ASN A 6 -8.52 18.21 7.71
C ASN A 6 -9.40 16.97 7.64
N TYR A 7 -8.78 15.80 7.52
CA TYR A 7 -9.42 14.56 7.95
C TYR A 7 -9.05 14.34 9.41
N ASN A 8 -10.06 14.09 10.23
CA ASN A 8 -9.90 13.61 11.59
C ASN A 8 -10.84 12.42 11.75
N GLY A 9 -10.28 11.25 12.05
CA GLY A 9 -11.04 10.05 12.31
C GLY A 9 -12.04 10.25 13.45
N THR A 10 -13.04 9.36 13.53
CA THR A 10 -14.13 9.44 14.52
C THR A 10 -13.66 9.42 15.98
N ALA A 11 -12.40 9.05 16.24
CA ALA A 11 -11.82 8.94 17.57
C ALA A 11 -11.04 10.18 18.02
N ASN A 12 -10.85 11.22 17.17
CA ASN A 12 -10.05 12.42 17.50
C ASN A 12 -8.66 12.11 18.06
N VAL A 13 -8.06 11.01 17.60
CA VAL A 13 -6.67 10.62 17.93
C VAL A 13 -5.78 10.88 16.71
N THR A 14 -4.48 10.60 16.84
CA THR A 14 -3.50 10.83 15.76
C THR A 14 -3.98 10.17 14.46
N ASP A 15 -3.90 10.92 13.36
CA ASP A 15 -4.02 10.41 12.00
C ASP A 15 -2.75 10.82 11.24
N GLU A 16 -2.14 9.89 10.53
CA GLU A 16 -0.87 10.11 9.83
C GLU A 16 -1.06 9.91 8.33
N SER A 17 -0.97 10.98 7.55
CA SER A 17 -0.85 10.86 6.09
C SER A 17 0.56 10.41 5.73
N ARG A 18 0.69 9.39 4.86
CA ARG A 18 1.99 8.83 4.44
C ARG A 18 2.30 9.06 2.97
N ALA A 19 1.29 9.07 2.10
CA ALA A 19 1.49 9.32 0.68
C ALA A 19 0.33 10.08 0.04
N ILE A 20 0.64 10.77 -1.06
CA ILE A 20 -0.29 11.58 -1.85
C ILE A 20 -0.08 11.31 -3.35
N ALA A 21 -1.16 11.31 -4.12
CA ALA A 21 -1.16 11.31 -5.57
C ALA A 21 -2.18 12.33 -6.12
N VAL A 22 -1.95 12.81 -7.34
CA VAL A 22 -2.85 13.76 -8.02
C VAL A 22 -3.08 13.27 -9.45
N ASP A 23 -4.34 13.24 -9.88
CA ASP A 23 -4.68 12.85 -11.26
C ASP A 23 -4.63 14.04 -12.23
N GLY A 24 -4.78 13.77 -13.54
CA GLY A 24 -4.78 14.80 -14.58
C GLY A 24 -5.95 15.79 -14.51
N SER A 25 -6.98 15.52 -13.69
CA SER A 25 -8.11 16.42 -13.44
C SER A 25 -7.91 17.28 -12.18
N GLY A 26 -6.79 17.10 -11.48
CA GLY A 26 -6.49 17.79 -10.22
C GLY A 26 -7.20 17.20 -9.00
N ASN A 27 -7.78 16.00 -9.08
CA ASN A 27 -8.26 15.31 -7.89
C ASN A 27 -7.06 14.83 -7.08
N VAL A 28 -7.16 14.92 -5.76
CA VAL A 28 -6.09 14.57 -4.83
C VAL A 28 -6.46 13.30 -4.08
N TYR A 29 -5.49 12.42 -3.89
CA TYR A 29 -5.67 11.14 -3.21
C TYR A 29 -4.63 11.02 -2.12
N ILE A 30 -5.05 10.72 -0.90
CA ILE A 30 -4.16 10.57 0.26
C ILE A 30 -4.34 9.19 0.85
N THR A 31 -3.26 8.53 1.26
CA THR A 31 -3.31 7.33 2.08
C THR A 31 -2.45 7.46 3.33
N GLY A 32 -2.77 6.68 4.36
CA GLY A 32 -2.10 6.75 5.65
C GLY A 32 -2.71 5.81 6.68
N VAL A 33 -2.52 6.19 7.95
CA VAL A 33 -3.02 5.46 9.13
C VAL A 33 -3.98 6.35 9.90
N SER A 34 -5.13 5.81 10.29
CA SER A 34 -6.02 6.43 11.26
C SER A 34 -6.07 5.55 12.50
N TYR A 35 -5.67 6.10 13.63
CA TYR A 35 -5.74 5.40 14.91
C TYR A 35 -7.14 5.52 15.49
N THR A 36 -7.55 4.58 16.34
CA THR A 36 -8.75 4.76 17.17
C THR A 36 -8.45 4.33 18.60
N THR A 37 -9.41 4.52 19.51
CA THR A 37 -9.27 4.01 20.89
C THR A 37 -9.41 2.49 21.00
N VAL A 38 -9.76 1.82 19.90
CA VAL A 38 -10.08 0.38 19.84
C VAL A 38 -9.28 -0.39 18.79
N THR A 39 -8.69 0.29 17.80
CA THR A 39 -7.84 -0.29 16.77
C THR A 39 -6.45 0.28 16.86
N ASP A 40 -5.44 -0.57 16.70
CA ASP A 40 -4.03 -0.17 16.72
C ASP A 40 -3.64 0.71 15.51
N GLY A 41 -4.54 0.85 14.52
CA GLY A 41 -4.41 1.72 13.36
C GLY A 41 -5.06 1.07 12.13
N ASP A 42 -5.90 1.80 11.43
CA ASP A 42 -6.54 1.36 10.18
C ASP A 42 -5.93 2.12 8.98
N CYS A 43 -5.73 1.42 7.86
CA CYS A 43 -5.35 2.08 6.61
C CYS A 43 -6.53 2.96 6.15
N VAL A 44 -6.26 4.24 5.90
CA VAL A 44 -7.27 5.16 5.38
C VAL A 44 -6.82 5.73 4.06
N THR A 45 -7.73 5.75 3.08
CA THR A 45 -7.53 6.37 1.78
C THR A 45 -8.65 7.37 1.52
N ILE A 46 -8.30 8.57 1.09
CA ILE A 46 -9.23 9.68 0.89
C ILE A 46 -9.04 10.23 -0.50
N LYS A 47 -10.15 10.55 -1.17
CA LYS A 47 -10.15 11.35 -2.39
C LYS A 47 -10.75 12.71 -2.12
N TYR A 48 -10.07 13.76 -2.58
CA TYR A 48 -10.57 15.12 -2.68
C TYR A 48 -10.72 15.51 -4.15
N ASN A 49 -11.73 16.31 -4.47
CA ASN A 49 -11.86 16.91 -5.80
C ASN A 49 -10.86 18.08 -5.96
N SER A 50 -10.80 18.66 -7.17
CA SER A 50 -9.92 19.80 -7.46
C SER A 50 -10.24 21.10 -6.70
N ASN A 51 -11.42 21.18 -6.07
CA ASN A 51 -11.79 22.28 -5.18
C ASN A 51 -11.40 22.02 -3.72
N GLY A 52 -10.91 20.81 -3.39
CA GLY A 52 -10.60 20.36 -2.04
C GLY A 52 -11.76 19.63 -1.33
N ASP A 53 -12.93 19.45 -1.93
CA ASP A 53 -14.01 18.76 -1.24
C ASP A 53 -13.73 17.25 -1.15
N SER A 54 -13.94 16.66 0.02
CA SER A 54 -13.84 15.21 0.20
C SER A 54 -14.92 14.51 -0.63
N VAL A 55 -14.50 13.65 -1.55
CA VAL A 55 -15.37 12.87 -2.43
C VAL A 55 -15.71 11.54 -1.77
N TRP A 56 -14.70 10.82 -1.27
CA TRP A 56 -14.90 9.57 -0.56
C TRP A 56 -13.75 9.29 0.42
N VAL A 57 -14.05 8.48 1.42
CA VAL A 57 -13.09 7.96 2.40
C VAL A 57 -13.26 6.45 2.48
N LYS A 58 -12.17 5.70 2.34
CA LYS A 58 -12.14 4.25 2.48
C LYS A 58 -11.21 3.87 3.62
N LYS A 59 -11.71 3.00 4.49
CA LYS A 59 -10.92 2.35 5.51
C LYS A 59 -10.65 0.91 5.08
N TYR A 60 -9.45 0.46 5.35
CA TYR A 60 -9.06 -0.93 5.23
C TYR A 60 -8.39 -1.32 6.55
N GLY A 61 -9.03 -2.21 7.28
CA GLY A 61 -8.46 -2.78 8.48
C GLY A 61 -9.32 -3.92 9.00
N PHE A 62 -8.67 -4.88 9.64
CA PHE A 62 -9.29 -5.86 10.55
C PHE A 62 -8.89 -5.45 11.99
N PRO A 63 -9.22 -6.14 13.10
CA PRO A 63 -8.93 -5.59 14.45
C PRO A 63 -7.43 -5.41 14.79
N SER A 64 -6.53 -5.54 13.80
CA SER A 64 -5.09 -5.46 13.90
C SER A 64 -4.56 -4.23 13.12
N PHE A 65 -3.26 -3.94 13.18
CA PHE A 65 -2.66 -2.75 12.57
C PHE A 65 -2.58 -2.84 11.05
N ASP A 66 -3.10 -1.82 10.38
CA ASP A 66 -3.09 -1.66 8.93
C ASP A 66 -2.65 -0.23 8.55
N ALA A 67 -1.71 -0.11 7.61
CA ALA A 67 -1.13 1.18 7.26
C ALA A 67 -0.89 1.36 5.77
N GLY A 68 -1.57 2.33 5.15
CA GLY A 68 -1.30 2.73 3.76
C GLY A 68 0.01 3.50 3.66
N ASN A 69 0.99 2.93 2.97
CA ASN A 69 2.35 3.48 2.87
C ASN A 69 2.61 4.18 1.54
N SER A 70 1.98 3.74 0.46
CA SER A 70 2.15 4.32 -0.87
C SER A 70 0.88 4.21 -1.69
N ILE A 71 0.67 5.16 -2.60
CA ILE A 71 -0.53 5.27 -3.43
C ILE A 71 -0.16 5.59 -4.88
N ALA A 72 -0.88 4.98 -5.83
CA ALA A 72 -0.82 5.30 -7.25
C ALA A 72 -2.24 5.42 -7.82
N VAL A 73 -2.41 6.22 -8.87
CA VAL A 73 -3.71 6.42 -9.54
C VAL A 73 -3.54 6.20 -11.04
N ASP A 74 -4.43 5.43 -11.67
CA ASP A 74 -4.42 5.23 -13.12
C ASP A 74 -5.20 6.32 -13.87
N ASN A 75 -5.09 6.33 -15.20
CA ASN A 75 -5.77 7.30 -16.06
C ASN A 75 -7.31 7.17 -16.04
N PHE A 76 -7.86 6.09 -15.49
CA PHE A 76 -9.29 5.90 -15.28
C PHE A 76 -9.75 6.37 -13.88
N GLY A 77 -8.81 6.87 -13.07
CA GLY A 77 -9.06 7.33 -11.71
C GLY A 77 -9.17 6.21 -10.69
N ASN A 78 -8.83 4.96 -11.03
CA ASN A 78 -8.73 3.89 -10.05
C ASN A 78 -7.48 4.09 -9.19
N VAL A 79 -7.59 3.73 -7.93
CA VAL A 79 -6.58 4.01 -6.90
C VAL A 79 -5.99 2.70 -6.43
N TYR A 80 -4.67 2.65 -6.31
CA TYR A 80 -3.92 1.47 -5.89
C TYR A 80 -3.10 1.85 -4.66
N VAL A 81 -3.24 1.09 -3.58
CA VAL A 81 -2.58 1.35 -2.31
C VAL A 81 -1.72 0.15 -1.95
N ALA A 82 -0.45 0.42 -1.62
CA ALA A 82 0.41 -0.52 -0.90
C ALA A 82 0.34 -0.22 0.58
N ALA A 83 0.00 -1.24 1.36
CA ALA A 83 -0.17 -1.17 2.79
C ALA A 83 0.59 -2.29 3.52
N ALA A 84 0.97 -2.04 4.76
CA ALA A 84 1.32 -3.07 5.72
C ALA A 84 0.06 -3.51 6.47
N SER A 85 -0.11 -4.81 6.72
CA SER A 85 -1.29 -5.38 7.36
C SER A 85 -0.89 -6.50 8.31
N THR A 86 -1.16 -6.44 9.60
CA THR A 86 -0.83 -7.55 10.54
C THR A 86 -1.68 -8.81 10.36
N GLY A 87 -2.56 -8.85 9.36
CA GLY A 87 -3.33 -10.04 8.98
C GLY A 87 -4.20 -10.61 10.12
N ASN A 88 -4.75 -11.79 9.89
CA ASN A 88 -5.56 -12.56 10.85
C ASN A 88 -4.86 -13.85 11.33
N LEU A 89 -3.64 -14.11 10.87
CA LEU A 89 -2.98 -15.41 11.03
C LEU A 89 -1.88 -15.42 12.11
N GLY A 90 -1.63 -14.29 12.77
CA GLY A 90 -0.63 -14.20 13.85
C GLY A 90 0.81 -14.41 13.37
N THR A 91 1.08 -14.18 12.09
CA THR A 91 2.34 -14.51 11.41
C THR A 91 3.28 -13.32 11.20
N GLY A 92 2.89 -12.11 11.60
CA GLY A 92 3.64 -10.87 11.36
C GLY A 92 2.85 -9.90 10.47
N ASN A 93 3.51 -8.83 10.04
CA ASN A 93 2.99 -7.92 9.03
C ASN A 93 3.05 -8.58 7.64
N ASP A 94 1.98 -8.41 6.85
CA ASP A 94 1.88 -8.86 5.46
C ASP A 94 1.84 -7.63 4.54
N TYR A 95 2.21 -7.82 3.26
CA TYR A 95 1.85 -6.84 2.24
C TYR A 95 0.34 -6.91 2.00
N ALA A 96 -0.32 -5.76 1.94
CA ALA A 96 -1.64 -5.61 1.35
C ALA A 96 -1.55 -4.67 0.15
N THR A 97 -2.08 -5.11 -0.99
CA THR A 97 -2.28 -4.28 -2.18
C THR A 97 -3.77 -4.15 -2.41
N ILE A 98 -4.27 -2.92 -2.46
CA ILE A 98 -5.70 -2.64 -2.54
C ILE A 98 -5.96 -1.83 -3.80
N LYS A 99 -6.98 -2.19 -4.57
CA LYS A 99 -7.49 -1.39 -5.69
C LYS A 99 -8.90 -0.89 -5.39
N TYR A 100 -9.09 0.42 -5.49
CA TYR A 100 -10.39 1.08 -5.45
C TYR A 100 -10.76 1.63 -6.83
N SER A 101 -12.06 1.61 -7.15
CA SER A 101 -12.60 2.30 -8.32
C SER A 101 -12.55 3.81 -8.14
N SER A 102 -12.79 4.57 -9.21
CA SER A 102 -12.81 6.03 -9.17
C SER A 102 -13.87 6.63 -8.24
N ILE A 103 -14.92 5.85 -7.93
CA ILE A 103 -15.99 6.19 -6.98
C ILE A 103 -15.77 5.58 -5.58
N GLY A 104 -14.66 4.88 -5.37
CA GLY A 104 -14.25 4.34 -4.07
C GLY A 104 -14.72 2.92 -3.77
N ASP A 105 -15.25 2.16 -4.73
CA ASP A 105 -15.57 0.75 -4.50
C ASP A 105 -14.31 -0.09 -4.47
N THR A 106 -14.21 -1.05 -3.55
CA THR A 106 -13.07 -1.98 -3.53
C THR A 106 -13.21 -2.96 -4.68
N LEU A 107 -12.32 -2.87 -5.67
CA LEU A 107 -12.29 -3.78 -6.81
C LEU A 107 -11.57 -5.08 -6.46
N TRP A 108 -10.43 -4.98 -5.78
CA TRP A 108 -9.74 -6.15 -5.23
C TRP A 108 -8.79 -5.81 -4.09
N VAL A 109 -8.46 -6.84 -3.32
CA VAL A 109 -7.39 -6.84 -2.32
C VAL A 109 -6.51 -8.06 -2.58
N ARG A 110 -5.19 -7.87 -2.54
CA ARG A 110 -4.19 -8.94 -2.61
C ARG A 110 -3.29 -8.86 -1.39
N ARG A 111 -3.00 -10.02 -0.80
CA ARG A 111 -2.03 -10.12 0.28
C ARG A 111 -0.84 -10.96 -0.16
N TYR A 112 0.33 -10.61 0.32
CA TYR A 112 1.55 -11.40 0.17
C TYR A 112 2.24 -11.51 1.52
N THR A 113 2.58 -12.74 1.87
CA THR A 113 3.20 -13.12 3.14
C THR A 113 4.24 -14.20 2.86
N SER A 114 5.36 -14.16 3.58
CA SER A 114 6.29 -15.28 3.67
C SER A 114 6.21 -15.85 5.09
N LEU A 115 6.17 -17.18 5.22
CA LEU A 115 5.93 -17.83 6.50
C LEU A 115 6.96 -17.36 7.56
N ASN A 116 6.45 -16.73 8.63
CA ASN A 116 7.17 -16.30 9.84
C ASN A 116 8.09 -15.06 9.70
N ASN A 117 7.88 -14.21 8.70
CA ASN A 117 8.61 -12.94 8.58
C ASN A 117 7.65 -11.75 8.62
N ASP A 118 8.16 -10.60 9.07
CA ASP A 118 7.44 -9.35 8.92
C ASP A 118 7.70 -8.77 7.51
N GLU A 119 6.62 -8.49 6.81
CA GLU A 119 6.59 -7.88 5.49
C GLU A 119 5.94 -6.50 5.53
N PHE A 120 6.68 -5.48 5.08
CA PHE A 120 6.16 -4.12 4.92
C PHE A 120 6.23 -3.68 3.47
N ALA A 121 5.08 -3.52 2.82
CA ALA A 121 5.02 -2.89 1.51
C ALA A 121 5.31 -1.39 1.67
N THR A 122 6.31 -0.88 0.96
CA THR A 122 6.76 0.53 1.10
C THR A 122 6.46 1.38 -0.13
N SER A 123 6.33 0.77 -1.32
CA SER A 123 6.13 1.52 -2.57
C SER A 123 5.26 0.75 -3.55
N ILE A 124 4.48 1.49 -4.34
CA ILE A 124 3.67 0.96 -5.44
C ILE A 124 3.78 1.86 -6.68
N HIS A 125 3.93 1.25 -7.85
CA HIS A 125 3.94 1.94 -9.14
C HIS A 125 3.15 1.16 -10.20
N LEU A 126 2.69 1.88 -11.21
CA LEU A 126 1.99 1.32 -12.37
C LEU A 126 2.84 1.50 -13.63
N ASP A 127 2.73 0.57 -14.57
CA ASP A 127 3.15 0.83 -15.96
C ASP A 127 1.98 1.34 -16.82
N ASP A 128 2.26 1.68 -18.08
CA ASP A 128 1.25 2.22 -19.02
C ASP A 128 0.11 1.23 -19.33
N SER A 129 0.29 -0.06 -19.02
CA SER A 129 -0.75 -1.10 -19.13
C SER A 129 -1.49 -1.34 -17.82
N ASN A 130 -1.26 -0.50 -16.80
CA ASN A 130 -1.79 -0.64 -15.44
C ASN A 130 -1.39 -1.96 -14.76
N ASN A 131 -0.27 -2.57 -15.13
CA ASN A 131 0.31 -3.60 -14.29
C ASN A 131 0.86 -2.93 -13.03
N VAL A 132 0.72 -3.62 -11.91
CA VAL A 132 1.02 -3.10 -10.58
C VAL A 132 2.33 -3.69 -10.10
N TYR A 133 3.27 -2.84 -9.70
CA TYR A 133 4.55 -3.22 -9.11
C TYR A 133 4.57 -2.77 -7.66
N VAL A 134 4.70 -3.70 -6.73
CA VAL A 134 4.73 -3.43 -5.29
C VAL A 134 6.07 -3.91 -4.75
N THR A 135 6.73 -3.08 -3.94
CA THR A 135 7.98 -3.49 -3.30
C THR A 135 8.03 -3.07 -1.84
N GLY A 136 8.90 -3.73 -1.08
CA GLY A 136 9.19 -3.35 0.29
C GLY A 136 10.18 -4.28 0.94
N VAL A 137 10.07 -4.44 2.25
CA VAL A 137 10.98 -5.26 3.06
C VAL A 137 10.30 -6.55 3.50
N SER A 138 11.04 -7.66 3.51
CA SER A 138 10.75 -8.89 4.26
C SER A 138 11.89 -9.12 5.25
N PHE A 139 11.57 -9.21 6.54
CA PHE A 139 12.59 -9.31 7.59
C PHE A 139 13.18 -10.73 7.70
N PRO A 140 14.50 -10.87 7.92
CA PRO A 140 15.50 -9.81 8.08
C PRO A 140 16.07 -9.30 6.74
N GLY A 141 15.77 -8.04 6.37
CA GLY A 141 16.53 -7.25 5.41
C GLY A 141 16.41 -7.59 3.92
N LYS A 142 15.49 -8.46 3.52
CA LYS A 142 15.26 -8.82 2.11
C LYS A 142 14.37 -7.77 1.44
N PHE A 143 14.58 -7.50 0.16
CA PHE A 143 13.58 -6.80 -0.64
C PHE A 143 12.69 -7.80 -1.35
N VAL A 144 11.38 -7.60 -1.29
CA VAL A 144 10.43 -8.36 -2.10
C VAL A 144 9.76 -7.40 -3.07
N THR A 145 9.75 -7.77 -4.35
CA THR A 145 9.02 -7.06 -5.40
C THR A 145 8.01 -8.01 -6.03
N LEU A 146 6.78 -7.54 -6.18
CA LEU A 146 5.65 -8.26 -6.77
C LEU A 146 5.21 -7.54 -8.03
N LYS A 147 4.81 -8.30 -9.05
CA LYS A 147 4.05 -7.77 -10.18
C LYS A 147 2.68 -8.41 -10.24
N TYR A 148 1.64 -7.58 -10.29
CA TYR A 148 0.28 -7.99 -10.66
C TYR A 148 -0.10 -7.42 -12.03
N ASP A 149 -1.00 -8.08 -12.75
CA ASP A 149 -1.71 -7.41 -13.85
C ASP A 149 -2.82 -6.48 -13.35
N SER A 150 -3.52 -5.80 -14.26
CA SER A 150 -4.61 -4.85 -13.94
C SER A 150 -5.77 -5.48 -13.15
N GLU A 151 -5.96 -6.80 -13.30
CA GLU A 151 -6.98 -7.61 -12.63
C GLU A 151 -6.49 -8.14 -11.26
N GLY A 152 -5.27 -7.78 -10.87
CA GLY A 152 -4.65 -8.18 -9.62
C GLY A 152 -4.15 -9.63 -9.64
N VAL A 153 -3.95 -10.26 -10.79
CA VAL A 153 -3.35 -11.60 -10.88
C VAL A 153 -1.84 -11.46 -10.75
N LEU A 154 -1.26 -12.14 -9.76
CA LEU A 154 0.20 -12.15 -9.55
C LEU A 154 0.88 -12.80 -10.77
N LYS A 155 1.86 -12.10 -11.34
CA LYS A 155 2.65 -12.55 -12.49
C LYS A 155 4.01 -13.09 -12.08
N TRP A 156 4.66 -12.43 -11.14
CA TRP A 156 5.91 -12.88 -10.56
C TRP A 156 6.17 -12.23 -9.20
N THR A 157 7.05 -12.90 -8.45
CA THR A 157 7.66 -12.42 -7.23
C THR A 157 9.17 -12.45 -7.41
N SER A 158 9.87 -11.40 -6.99
CA SER A 158 11.33 -11.33 -6.99
C SER A 158 11.79 -11.00 -5.57
N ILE A 159 12.78 -11.75 -5.08
CA ILE A 159 13.34 -11.57 -3.74
C ILE A 159 14.83 -11.27 -3.88
N TYR A 160 15.26 -10.14 -3.33
CA TYR A 160 16.66 -9.76 -3.25
C TYR A 160 17.15 -9.89 -1.80
N ASN A 161 18.11 -10.79 -1.58
CA ASN A 161 18.63 -11.11 -0.24
C ASN A 161 19.84 -10.26 0.18
N GLY A 162 20.27 -9.30 -0.65
CA GLY A 162 21.58 -8.66 -0.48
C GLY A 162 22.73 -9.57 -0.94
N PRO A 163 23.97 -9.06 -0.98
CA PRO A 163 25.13 -9.93 -1.03
C PRO A 163 25.19 -10.76 0.25
N GLU A 164 25.34 -12.08 0.13
CA GLU A 164 25.73 -12.92 1.28
C GLU A 164 27.00 -12.32 1.92
N PRO A 165 27.18 -12.41 3.26
CA PRO A 165 28.44 -12.04 3.88
C PRO A 165 29.54 -12.82 3.18
N SER A 166 30.33 -12.11 2.39
CA SER A 166 31.19 -12.72 1.40
C SER A 166 32.16 -13.71 2.04
N GLN A 167 32.15 -14.96 1.59
CA GLN A 167 33.42 -15.50 1.12
C GLN A 167 33.57 -15.03 -0.34
N ASN A 168 34.26 -13.89 -0.54
CA ASN A 168 34.79 -13.40 -1.83
C ASN A 168 33.97 -12.46 -2.77
N GLY A 169 32.84 -11.88 -2.35
CA GLY A 169 32.34 -10.63 -2.96
C GLY A 169 31.58 -10.78 -4.27
N GLU A 170 31.07 -11.97 -4.58
CA GLU A 170 30.16 -12.19 -5.72
C GLU A 170 28.70 -12.06 -5.28
N ILE A 171 27.90 -11.32 -6.06
CA ILE A 171 26.45 -11.17 -5.86
C ILE A 171 25.76 -12.26 -6.66
N THR A 172 25.14 -13.23 -6.00
CA THR A 172 24.30 -14.24 -6.65
C THR A 172 22.84 -13.79 -6.62
N VAL A 173 22.26 -13.47 -7.78
CA VAL A 173 20.80 -13.29 -7.91
C VAL A 173 20.18 -14.68 -8.00
N MET A 174 19.46 -15.10 -6.96
CA MET A 174 18.67 -16.34 -6.99
C MET A 174 17.31 -16.00 -7.59
N SER A 175 17.07 -16.45 -8.83
CA SER A 175 15.72 -16.54 -9.40
C SER A 175 15.17 -17.92 -9.09
N ASP A 176 14.08 -18.01 -8.32
CA ASP A 176 13.35 -19.27 -8.21
C ASP A 176 12.50 -19.49 -9.47
N SER A 177 12.61 -20.71 -10.01
CA SER A 177 11.90 -21.25 -11.17
C SER A 177 10.44 -21.60 -10.89
#